data_AF-A0ABD0N0P6-F1
#
_entry.id   AF-A0ABD0N0P6-F1
#
_cell.length_a   1.000
_cell.length_b   1.000
_cell.length_c   1.000
_cell.angle_alpha   90.00
_cell.angle_beta   90.00
_cell.angle_gamma   90.00
#
_symmetry.space_group_name_H-M   'P 1'
#
loop_
_entity.id
_entity.type
_entity.pdbx_description
1 polymer ?
#
loop_
_entity_poly.entity_id
_entity_poly.type
_entity_poly.pdbx_seq_one_letter_code
_entity_poly.pdbx_strand_id
1 'polypeptide(L)' 'KWTWTRVNPSGVKPPPRSGFSLAVGPGGRALLFGGVCDEEDEESLEGDFFNDLYFYDINKNRWFPAQLK' A
#
# COMPACT_ATOMS: atom_id res chain seq x y z
N LYS A 1 4.18 -25.93 -10.71
CA LYS A 1 2.81 -25.66 -10.19
C LYS A 1 2.88 -24.38 -9.37
N TRP A 2 2.10 -23.35 -9.72
CA TRP A 2 2.09 -22.09 -8.98
C TRP A 2 1.25 -22.22 -7.72
N THR A 3 1.69 -21.60 -6.62
CA THR A 3 0.95 -21.59 -5.35
C THR A 3 0.91 -20.19 -4.80
N TRP A 4 -0.27 -19.78 -4.35
CA TRP A 4 -0.46 -18.52 -3.64
C TRP A 4 -0.02 -18.68 -2.20
N THR A 5 0.69 -17.68 -1.68
CA THR A 5 1.07 -17.62 -0.27
C THR A 5 0.68 -16.27 0.28
N ARG A 6 0.02 -16.25 1.45
CA ARG A 6 -0.26 -15.03 2.19
C ARG A 6 1.02 -14.54 2.87
N VAL A 7 1.42 -13.30 2.60
CA VAL A 7 2.55 -12.64 3.27
C VAL A 7 2.08 -11.95 4.56
N ASN A 8 2.95 -11.88 5.57
CA ASN A 8 2.72 -11.12 6.80
C ASN A 8 3.86 -10.11 7.00
N PRO A 9 3.77 -8.92 6.39
CA PRO A 9 4.87 -7.96 6.41
C PRO A 9 5.00 -7.23 7.73
N SER A 10 6.24 -6.95 8.11
CA SER A 10 6.59 -6.12 9.28
C SER A 10 6.58 -4.62 8.93
N GLY A 11 6.77 -3.76 9.93
CA GLY A 11 6.88 -2.31 9.74
C GLY A 11 5.54 -1.58 9.70
N VAL A 12 5.55 -0.35 9.17
CA VAL A 12 4.39 0.54 9.16
C VAL A 12 3.67 0.37 7.82
N LYS A 13 2.58 -0.39 7.84
CA LYS A 13 1.76 -0.69 6.66
C LYS A 13 0.89 0.51 6.30
N PRO A 14 0.63 0.78 5.01
CA PRO A 14 -0.45 1.67 4.63
C PRO A 14 -1.80 1.15 5.18
N PRO A 15 -2.73 2.03 5.57
CA PRO A 15 -4.11 1.64 5.84
C PRO A 15 -4.77 1.01 4.59
N PRO A 16 -5.88 0.27 4.76
CA PRO A 16 -6.66 -0.26 3.64
C PRO A 16 -6.97 0.82 2.60
N ARG A 17 -6.84 0.48 1.32
CA ARG A 17 -7.05 1.39 0.19
C ARG A 17 -7.20 0.63 -1.12
N SER A 18 -7.94 1.21 -2.05
CA SER A 18 -8.10 0.81 -3.44
C SER A 18 -7.52 1.89 -4.37
N GLY A 19 -7.48 1.64 -5.69
CA GLY A 19 -7.09 2.65 -6.68
C GLY A 19 -5.65 3.20 -6.59
N PHE A 20 -4.79 2.62 -5.76
CA PHE A 20 -3.41 3.06 -5.58
C PHE A 20 -2.51 2.60 -6.73
N SER A 21 -1.40 3.31 -6.92
CA SER A 21 -0.34 2.90 -7.86
C SER A 21 0.81 2.23 -7.10
N LEU A 22 1.37 1.16 -7.66
CA LEU A 22 2.57 0.51 -7.13
C LEU A 22 3.55 0.16 -8.25
N ALA A 23 4.83 0.51 -8.05
CA ALA A 23 5.91 0.22 -9.00
C ALA A 23 7.08 -0.43 -8.29
N VAL A 24 7.60 -1.52 -8.85
CA VAL A 24 8.80 -2.20 -8.33
C VAL A 24 10.05 -1.57 -8.95
N GLY A 25 10.91 -1.02 -8.09
CA GLY A 25 12.21 -0.47 -8.46
C GLY A 25 13.38 -1.42 -8.19
N PRO A 26 14.62 -0.94 -8.39
CA PRO A 26 15.83 -1.72 -8.18
C PRO A 26 15.97 -2.27 -6.76
N GLY A 27 16.59 -3.45 -6.63
CA GLY A 27 16.88 -4.07 -5.33
C GLY A 27 15.65 -4.59 -4.59
N GLY A 28 14.51 -4.78 -5.27
CA GLY A 28 13.29 -5.31 -4.68
C GLY A 28 12.55 -4.31 -3.79
N ARG A 29 12.74 -3.00 -4.00
CA ARG A 29 11.93 -1.96 -3.35
C ARG A 29 10.77 -1.56 -4.24
N ALA A 30 9.55 -1.73 -3.77
CA ALA A 30 8.37 -1.17 -4.40
C ALA A 30 8.02 0.19 -3.78
N LEU A 31 7.60 1.14 -4.61
CA LEU A 31 7.00 2.40 -4.18
C LEU A 31 5.49 2.32 -4.39
N LEU A 32 4.72 2.67 -3.37
CA LEU A 32 3.28 2.85 -3.41
C LEU A 32 2.96 4.33 -3.27
N PHE A 33 1.99 4.83 -4.04
CA PHE A 33 1.46 6.18 -3.94
C PHE A 33 -0.08 6.19 -3.93
N GLY A 34 -0.63 6.97 -3.00
CA GLY A 34 -2.03 7.35 -2.95
C GLY A 34 -3.01 6.19 -2.79
N GLY A 35 -4.18 6.33 -3.41
CA GLY A 35 -5.32 5.42 -3.30
C GLY A 35 -6.51 6.08 -2.59
N VAL A 36 -7.60 5.32 -2.41
CA VAL A 36 -8.81 5.76 -1.72
C VAL A 36 -9.31 4.66 -0.78
N CYS A 37 -9.83 5.01 0.39
CA CYS A 37 -10.62 4.10 1.23
C CYS A 37 -12.06 4.60 1.24
N ASP A 38 -12.99 3.76 0.80
CA ASP A 38 -14.41 4.10 0.81
C ASP A 38 -15.03 3.63 2.13
N GLU A 39 -15.77 4.51 2.79
CA GLU A 39 -16.64 4.19 3.92
C GLU A 39 -18.09 4.31 3.46
N GLU A 40 -18.84 3.21 3.56
CA GLU A 40 -20.22 3.09 3.08
C GLU A 40 -21.15 2.75 4.25
N ASP A 41 -22.25 3.49 4.36
CA ASP A 41 -23.40 3.13 5.20
C ASP A 41 -24.68 3.06 4.35
N GLU A 42 -25.85 2.90 4.98
CA GLU A 42 -27.11 2.69 4.24
C GLU A 42 -27.53 3.90 3.37
N GLU A 43 -27.04 5.11 3.66
CA GLU A 43 -27.48 6.35 3.01
C GLU A 43 -26.34 7.16 2.39
N SER A 44 -25.08 6.83 2.68
CA SER A 44 -23.92 7.61 2.27
C SER A 44 -22.73 6.74 1.83
N LEU A 45 -21.92 7.33 0.95
CA LEU A 45 -20.65 6.78 0.48
C LEU A 45 -19.62 7.91 0.49
N GLU A 46 -18.64 7.83 1.39
CA GLU A 46 -17.56 8.80 1.53
C GLU A 46 -16.22 8.16 1.19
N GLY A 47 -15.32 8.95 0.58
CA GLY A 47 -14.01 8.47 0.12
C GLY A 47 -12.86 9.24 0.75
N ASP A 48 -12.01 8.53 1.50
CA ASP A 48 -10.76 9.05 2.04
C ASP A 48 -9.63 8.90 1.03
N PHE A 49 -9.28 10.00 0.35
CA PHE A 49 -8.22 10.02 -0.66
C PHE A 49 -6.84 10.21 -0.04
N PHE A 50 -5.93 9.29 -0.31
CA PHE A 50 -4.55 9.34 0.17
C PHE A 50 -3.63 10.04 -0.84
N ASN A 51 -2.70 10.83 -0.32
CA ASN A 51 -1.60 11.46 -1.07
C ASN A 51 -0.22 11.07 -0.50
N ASP A 52 -0.17 10.03 0.35
CA ASP A 52 1.04 9.56 1.00
C ASP A 52 1.83 8.56 0.13
N LEU A 53 3.09 8.35 0.52
CA LEU A 53 4.02 7.44 -0.14
C LEU A 53 4.47 6.36 0.85
N TYR A 54 4.61 5.13 0.36
CA TYR A 54 5.21 4.03 1.13
C TYR A 54 6.24 3.28 0.29
N PHE A 55 7.29 2.81 0.96
CA PHE A 55 8.18 1.79 0.40
C PHE A 55 7.85 0.42 0.98
N TYR A 56 7.90 -0.59 0.12
CA TYR A 56 7.90 -1.99 0.50
C TYR A 56 9.21 -2.65 0.08
N ASP A 57 9.96 -3.19 1.03
CA ASP A 57 11.13 -4.03 0.78
C ASP A 57 10.67 -5.49 0.66
N ILE A 58 10.65 -6.01 -0.57
CA ILE A 58 10.17 -7.36 -0.89
C ILE A 58 11.07 -8.42 -0.24
N ASN A 59 12.39 -8.18 -0.18
CA ASN A 59 13.36 -9.13 0.37
C ASN A 59 13.23 -9.22 1.88
N LYS A 60 12.93 -8.11 2.55
CA LYS A 60 12.75 -8.05 4.01
C LYS A 60 11.30 -8.23 4.45
N ASN A 61 10.35 -8.29 3.50
CA ASN A 61 8.92 -8.34 3.77
C ASN A 61 8.52 -7.24 4.78
N ARG A 62 8.87 -5.98 4.48
CA ARG A 62 8.73 -4.84 5.41
C ARG A 62 8.29 -3.55 4.73
N TRP A 63 7.33 -2.85 5.35
CA TRP A 63 6.83 -1.54 4.94
C TRP A 63 7.47 -0.37 5.70
N PHE A 64 7.56 0.77 5.03
CA PHE A 64 8.08 2.04 5.56
C PHE A 64 7.30 3.23 4.97
N PRO A 65 6.98 4.26 5.76
CA PRO A 65 6.48 5.51 5.21
C PRO A 65 7.60 6.21 4.44
N ALA A 66 7.24 6.90 3.38
CA ALA A 66 8.15 7.69 2.58
C ALA A 66 7.68 9.15 2.51
N GLN A 67 8.63 10.06 2.34
CA GLN A 67 8.37 11.48 2.17
C GLN A 67 9.26 11.98 1.03
N LEU A 68 8.71 12.84 0.18
CA LEU A 68 9.51 13.60 -0.77
C LEU A 68 10.22 14.72 0.00
N LYS A 69 11.47 14.98 -0.35
CA LYS A 69 12.21 16.15 0.15
C LYS A 69 11.97 17.35 -0.75
#